data_AF-L2FDK3-F1
#
_entry.id   AF-L2FDK3-F1
#
_cell.length_a   1.000
_cell.length_b   1.000
_cell.length_c   1.000
_cell.angle_alpha   90.00
_cell.angle_beta   90.00
_cell.angle_gamma   90.00
#
_symmetry.space_group_name_H-M   'P 1'
#
loop_
_entity.id
_entity.type
_entity.pdbx_description
1 polymer ?
#
loop_
_entity_poly.entity_id
_entity_poly.type
_entity_poly.pdbx_seq_one_letter_code
_entity_poly.pdbx_strand_id
1 'polypeptide(L)'
;MHEDRSSEWETSLGLKLSDEDGQLLQPIHVNTITVSNLQDFNDKRLTESAAFKSVISSPDLRDLKLFIAHENEEASPENNIYFPERYDIDCLPRTWLSPELSKHLRTLSLYCKDYWGWCPRLDLRAVNPGSGPDSGFPALRVLALGNYVLSHEWQIDWIASLGRQNDSGGLEELYLDDCIILFQADIAAPLETGTTVIGTDSDGNSMEISNDNYPSKQWFVNKGVGDWNDITVQFDVRWHAVFSRWKDTMQGLKILKVGSGSWNGEHNDAIYNAEFWHQNTNNNANEVDTALPKYRRERSKFRQELQDQVFLNFASPGPHQKVVGTREPQVRYKNGVGLDQVGQKFLRYYKYDMGMGPTQWSEEDEEGEQQEDGGLWDMGTTEQDWNALLELLNTVEARRLGLSLQGLHGRDLQSALRENERLLVL
;
A
#
# COMPACT_ATOMS: atom_id res chain seq x y z
N MET A 1 -38.01 20.50 -22.99
CA MET A 1 -39.06 19.53 -22.64
C MET A 1 -38.40 18.17 -22.50
N HIS A 2 -37.63 18.02 -21.43
CA HIS A 2 -37.07 16.74 -20.98
C HIS A 2 -37.35 16.75 -19.48
N GLU A 3 -38.48 16.16 -19.14
CA GLU A 3 -38.93 16.03 -17.76
C GLU A 3 -38.02 15.05 -17.00
N ASP A 4 -37.77 15.50 -15.79
CA ASP A 4 -37.11 14.87 -14.67
C ASP A 4 -37.63 13.44 -14.42
N ARG A 5 -36.85 12.44 -14.82
CA ARG A 5 -37.08 11.02 -14.50
C ARG A 5 -36.14 10.52 -13.39
N SER A 6 -35.54 11.42 -12.61
CA SER A 6 -34.64 11.06 -11.51
C SER A 6 -35.38 10.76 -10.20
N SER A 7 -36.71 10.92 -10.15
CA SER A 7 -37.50 10.77 -8.92
C SER A 7 -38.17 9.38 -8.75
N GLU A 8 -38.21 8.54 -9.79
CA GLU A 8 -38.90 7.24 -9.72
C GLU A 8 -38.01 6.07 -9.24
N TRP A 9 -36.68 6.22 -9.23
CA TRP A 9 -35.78 5.16 -8.72
C TRP A 9 -35.54 5.25 -7.21
N GLU A 10 -35.65 6.44 -6.62
CA GLU A 10 -35.47 6.66 -5.17
C GLU A 10 -36.64 6.10 -4.33
N THR A 11 -37.79 5.77 -4.94
CA THR A 11 -38.99 5.38 -4.20
C THR A 11 -39.30 3.88 -4.18
N SER A 12 -38.59 3.03 -4.93
CA SER A 12 -39.09 1.65 -5.17
C SER A 12 -38.41 0.50 -4.43
N LEU A 13 -37.31 0.71 -3.69
CA LEU A 13 -36.68 -0.38 -2.90
C LEU A 13 -36.15 0.07 -1.52
N GLY A 14 -36.67 1.18 -0.98
CA GLY A 14 -36.49 1.50 0.43
C GLY A 14 -37.22 0.47 1.28
N LEU A 15 -36.52 -0.59 1.71
CA LEU A 15 -36.93 -1.43 2.84
C LEU A 15 -37.20 -0.49 4.02
N LYS A 16 -38.46 -0.09 4.18
CA LYS A 16 -38.92 0.59 5.39
C LYS A 16 -38.91 -0.47 6.50
N LEU A 17 -37.78 -0.56 7.18
CA LEU A 17 -37.70 -1.24 8.47
C LEU A 17 -38.75 -0.59 9.37
N SER A 18 -39.69 -1.38 9.88
CA SER A 18 -40.65 -0.92 10.86
C SER A 18 -39.95 -0.75 12.23
N ASP A 19 -40.49 0.09 13.10
CA ASP A 19 -39.96 0.24 14.48
C ASP A 19 -39.98 -1.08 15.28
N GLU A 20 -40.78 -2.07 14.83
CA GLU A 20 -40.81 -3.44 15.37
C GLU A 20 -39.65 -4.31 14.87
N ASP A 21 -39.07 -4.02 13.69
CA ASP A 21 -37.86 -4.69 13.17
C ASP A 21 -36.58 -4.19 13.87
N GLY A 22 -36.62 -2.99 14.45
CA GLY A 22 -35.52 -2.39 15.23
C GLY A 22 -35.19 -3.14 16.53
N GLN A 23 -36.08 -4.02 17.02
CA GLN A 23 -35.86 -4.82 18.23
C GLN A 23 -35.26 -6.21 17.97
N LEU A 24 -35.19 -6.66 16.70
CA LEU A 24 -34.69 -8.00 16.33
C LEU A 24 -33.27 -8.00 15.73
N LEU A 25 -32.73 -6.84 15.38
CA LEU A 25 -31.36 -6.72 14.89
C LEU A 25 -30.43 -6.41 16.06
N GLN A 26 -29.84 -7.46 16.65
CA GLN A 26 -28.63 -7.23 17.43
C GLN A 26 -27.63 -6.46 16.55
N PRO A 27 -26.94 -5.43 17.07
CA PRO A 27 -25.95 -4.69 16.30
C PRO A 27 -24.97 -5.66 15.65
N ILE A 28 -24.79 -5.56 14.33
CA ILE A 28 -23.80 -6.38 13.64
C ILE A 28 -22.43 -5.91 14.14
N HIS A 29 -21.76 -6.76 14.92
CA HIS A 29 -20.40 -6.53 15.36
C HIS A 29 -19.46 -6.74 14.17
N VAL A 30 -19.03 -5.65 13.55
CA VAL A 30 -18.06 -5.66 12.44
C VAL A 30 -16.66 -5.51 13.03
N ASN A 31 -15.81 -6.51 12.81
CA ASN A 31 -14.41 -6.50 13.25
C ASN A 31 -13.40 -6.18 12.15
N THR A 32 -13.79 -6.40 10.89
CA THR A 32 -12.93 -6.22 9.73
C THR A 32 -13.74 -5.58 8.60
N ILE A 33 -13.17 -4.53 8.00
CA ILE A 33 -13.66 -3.94 6.77
C ILE A 33 -12.58 -4.11 5.70
N THR A 34 -12.99 -4.70 4.59
CA THR A 34 -12.17 -4.93 3.42
C THR A 34 -12.88 -4.32 2.22
N VAL A 35 -12.25 -3.36 1.55
CA VAL A 35 -12.79 -2.70 0.36
C VAL A 35 -11.81 -2.85 -0.78
N SER A 36 -12.20 -3.66 -1.77
CA SER A 36 -11.57 -3.66 -3.08
C SER A 36 -12.15 -2.52 -3.90
N ASN A 37 -11.30 -1.78 -4.62
CA ASN A 37 -11.71 -0.73 -5.55
C ASN A 37 -12.40 0.49 -4.90
N LEU A 38 -11.90 0.94 -3.75
CA LEU A 38 -12.30 2.22 -3.14
C LEU A 38 -11.91 3.35 -4.09
N GLN A 39 -12.88 4.15 -4.53
CA GLN A 39 -12.59 5.30 -5.39
C GLN A 39 -11.78 6.35 -4.63
N ASP A 40 -10.93 7.08 -5.36
CA ASP A 40 -10.01 8.10 -4.85
C ASP A 40 -10.69 9.41 -4.41
N PHE A 41 -12.00 9.57 -4.65
CA PHE A 41 -12.78 10.71 -4.17
C PHE A 41 -13.54 10.43 -2.87
N ASN A 42 -13.80 11.50 -2.10
CA ASN A 42 -14.61 11.43 -0.88
C ASN A 42 -16.12 11.51 -1.18
N ASP A 43 -16.81 10.36 -1.24
CA ASP A 43 -18.28 10.34 -1.30
C ASP A 43 -18.90 10.74 0.05
N LYS A 44 -19.24 12.02 0.18
CA LYS A 44 -19.89 12.58 1.38
C LYS A 44 -21.21 11.90 1.75
N ARG A 45 -21.94 11.33 0.78
CA ARG A 45 -23.19 10.61 1.07
C ARG A 45 -22.91 9.36 1.91
N LEU A 46 -21.75 8.73 1.71
CA LEU A 46 -21.27 7.61 2.51
C LEU A 46 -20.62 8.11 3.80
N THR A 47 -19.57 8.92 3.69
CA THR A 47 -18.68 9.28 4.81
C THR A 47 -19.35 10.17 5.85
N GLU A 48 -20.36 10.95 5.46
CA GLU A 48 -21.14 11.77 6.41
C GLU A 48 -22.35 11.03 7.00
N SER A 49 -22.71 9.86 6.46
CA SER A 49 -23.87 9.09 6.93
C SER A 49 -23.71 8.61 8.38
N ALA A 50 -24.83 8.58 9.11
CA ALA A 50 -24.85 8.10 10.49
C ALA A 50 -24.43 6.62 10.59
N ALA A 51 -24.82 5.81 9.61
CA ALA A 51 -24.46 4.39 9.56
C ALA A 51 -22.95 4.19 9.41
N PHE A 52 -22.31 4.89 8.45
CA PHE A 52 -20.87 4.80 8.27
C PHE A 52 -20.11 5.25 9.51
N LYS A 53 -20.47 6.41 10.08
CA LYS A 53 -19.86 6.92 11.32
C LYS A 53 -20.01 5.94 12.48
N SER A 54 -21.18 5.31 12.63
CA SER A 54 -21.41 4.30 13.67
C SER A 54 -20.52 3.07 13.49
N VAL A 55 -20.30 2.62 12.25
CA VAL A 55 -19.46 1.45 11.96
C VAL A 55 -17.99 1.79 12.13
N ILE A 56 -17.51 2.90 11.56
CA ILE A 56 -16.09 3.27 11.58
C ILE A 56 -15.60 3.63 12.98
N SER A 57 -16.46 4.19 13.83
CA SER A 57 -16.14 4.49 15.23
C SER A 57 -16.38 3.29 16.18
N SER A 58 -16.79 2.13 15.67
CA SER A 58 -17.06 0.94 16.48
C SER A 58 -15.78 0.39 17.11
N PRO A 59 -15.67 0.21 18.44
CA PRO A 59 -14.48 -0.32 19.10
C PRO A 59 -14.18 -1.79 18.74
N ASP A 60 -15.13 -2.48 18.12
CA ASP A 60 -14.95 -3.85 17.65
C ASP A 60 -14.21 -3.91 16.31
N LEU A 61 -14.20 -2.83 15.54
CA LEU A 61 -13.53 -2.75 14.24
C LEU A 61 -12.02 -2.66 14.43
N ARG A 62 -11.32 -3.78 14.23
CA ARG A 62 -9.87 -3.89 14.44
C ARG A 62 -9.06 -3.88 13.16
N ASP A 63 -9.67 -4.25 12.04
CA ASP A 63 -8.95 -4.43 10.79
C ASP A 63 -9.57 -3.59 9.67
N LEU A 64 -8.76 -2.77 9.04
CA LEU A 64 -9.15 -1.96 7.89
C LEU A 64 -8.20 -2.23 6.73
N LYS A 65 -8.75 -2.67 5.60
CA LYS A 65 -7.98 -3.03 4.41
C LYS A 65 -8.60 -2.35 3.18
N LEU A 66 -7.87 -1.41 2.61
CA LEU A 66 -8.34 -0.57 1.51
C LEU A 66 -7.42 -0.74 0.30
N PHE A 67 -8.04 -1.00 -0.85
CA PHE A 67 -7.39 -0.84 -2.15
C PHE A 67 -8.03 0.32 -2.87
N ILE A 68 -7.30 1.43 -2.96
CA ILE A 68 -7.70 2.66 -3.60
C ILE A 68 -7.42 2.55 -5.09
N ALA A 69 -8.46 2.80 -5.87
CA ALA A 69 -8.42 2.80 -7.31
C ALA A 69 -8.62 4.22 -7.85
N HIS A 70 -8.00 4.47 -8.99
CA HIS A 70 -8.08 5.74 -9.69
C HIS A 70 -8.87 5.58 -10.98
N GLU A 71 -9.54 6.66 -11.38
CA GLU A 71 -9.95 6.83 -12.76
C GLU A 71 -8.71 6.85 -13.67
N ASN A 72 -8.83 6.23 -14.84
CA ASN A 72 -7.75 6.13 -15.81
C ASN A 72 -8.30 6.40 -17.22
N GLU A 73 -7.82 7.47 -17.85
CA GLU A 73 -8.06 7.75 -19.25
C GLU A 73 -7.07 6.97 -20.12
N GLU A 74 -7.47 5.76 -20.54
CA GLU A 74 -6.62 4.88 -21.36
C GLU A 74 -6.21 5.52 -22.70
N ALA A 75 -7.00 6.46 -23.22
CA ALA A 75 -6.73 7.13 -24.50
C ALA A 75 -5.64 8.21 -24.39
N SER A 76 -5.46 8.79 -23.20
CA SER A 76 -4.54 9.91 -22.91
C SER A 76 -4.10 9.84 -21.44
N PRO A 77 -3.33 8.81 -21.04
CA PRO A 77 -2.94 8.58 -19.65
C PRO A 77 -2.12 9.73 -19.03
N GLU A 78 -1.46 10.54 -19.86
CA GLU A 78 -0.80 11.78 -19.45
C GLU A 78 -1.74 12.80 -18.79
N ASN A 79 -3.05 12.73 -19.06
CA ASN A 79 -4.05 13.63 -18.45
C ASN A 79 -4.46 13.19 -17.05
N ASN A 80 -4.19 11.96 -16.64
CA ASN A 80 -4.65 11.41 -15.36
C ASN A 80 -4.14 12.21 -14.15
N ILE A 81 -2.98 12.87 -14.28
CA ILE A 81 -2.43 13.73 -13.23
C ILE A 81 -3.28 14.99 -12.97
N TYR A 82 -4.21 15.32 -13.86
CA TYR A 82 -5.09 16.48 -13.71
C TYR A 82 -6.50 16.11 -13.22
N PHE A 83 -6.74 14.83 -12.90
CA PHE A 83 -8.00 14.42 -12.28
C PHE A 83 -8.04 14.88 -10.83
N PRO A 84 -8.96 15.79 -10.46
CA PRO A 84 -9.00 16.34 -9.11
C PRO A 84 -9.27 15.27 -8.05
N GLU A 85 -10.04 14.23 -8.40
CA GLU A 85 -10.38 13.09 -7.56
C GLU A 85 -9.13 12.35 -7.04
N ARG A 86 -8.06 12.25 -7.85
CA ARG A 86 -6.79 11.64 -7.46
C ARG A 86 -6.19 12.24 -6.19
N TYR A 87 -6.47 13.52 -5.94
CA TYR A 87 -5.90 14.27 -4.82
C TYR A 87 -6.81 14.29 -3.59
N ASP A 88 -8.01 13.73 -3.65
CA ASP A 88 -8.94 13.65 -2.50
C ASP A 88 -8.60 12.51 -1.52
N ILE A 89 -7.58 11.71 -1.82
CA ILE A 89 -6.96 10.78 -0.87
C ILE A 89 -6.48 11.47 0.41
N ASP A 90 -6.19 12.77 0.36
CA ASP A 90 -5.85 13.61 1.52
C ASP A 90 -6.97 13.69 2.59
N CYS A 91 -8.21 13.31 2.23
CA CYS A 91 -9.36 13.22 3.13
C CYS A 91 -9.41 11.90 3.91
N LEU A 92 -8.62 10.89 3.53
CA LEU A 92 -8.60 9.57 4.17
C LEU A 92 -8.38 9.64 5.70
N PRO A 93 -7.45 10.48 6.23
CA PRO A 93 -7.24 10.64 7.68
C PRO A 93 -8.48 11.11 8.46
N ARG A 94 -9.42 11.81 7.82
CA ARG A 94 -10.61 12.38 8.48
C ARG A 94 -11.87 11.58 8.22
N THR A 95 -11.82 10.60 7.32
CA THR A 95 -12.97 9.80 6.89
C THR A 95 -12.81 8.35 7.33
N TRP A 96 -12.14 7.54 6.52
CA TRP A 96 -11.92 6.12 6.76
C TRP A 96 -10.98 5.85 7.94
N LEU A 97 -10.02 6.74 8.21
CA LEU A 97 -9.06 6.61 9.30
C LEU A 97 -9.39 7.53 10.47
N SER A 98 -10.69 7.67 10.79
CA SER A 98 -11.17 8.52 11.88
C SER A 98 -10.35 8.33 13.18
N PRO A 99 -10.13 9.38 13.98
CA PRO A 99 -9.38 9.27 15.23
C PRO A 99 -9.94 8.23 16.21
N GLU A 100 -11.25 7.98 16.16
CA GLU A 100 -11.91 6.95 16.96
C GLU A 100 -11.43 5.56 16.57
N LEU A 101 -11.40 5.26 15.26
CA LEU A 101 -10.91 3.99 14.72
C LEU A 101 -9.43 3.78 15.03
N SER A 102 -8.61 4.79 14.76
CA SER A 102 -7.15 4.66 14.79
C SER A 102 -6.62 4.24 16.17
N LYS A 103 -7.32 4.62 17.26
CA LYS A 103 -6.97 4.27 18.64
C LYS A 103 -7.01 2.76 18.92
N HIS A 104 -7.80 2.01 18.18
CA HIS A 104 -8.07 0.61 18.49
C HIS A 104 -7.82 -0.34 17.30
N LEU A 105 -7.48 0.22 16.14
CA LEU A 105 -7.06 -0.49 14.94
C LEU A 105 -5.81 -1.34 15.21
N ARG A 106 -5.84 -2.60 14.80
CA ARG A 106 -4.75 -3.59 14.92
C ARG A 106 -4.10 -3.89 13.57
N THR A 107 -4.88 -3.90 12.50
CA THR A 107 -4.37 -4.16 11.15
C THR A 107 -4.81 -3.04 10.21
N LEU A 108 -3.84 -2.46 9.52
CA LEU A 108 -4.05 -1.48 8.47
C LEU A 108 -3.37 -1.97 7.19
N SER A 109 -4.15 -2.16 6.12
CA SER A 109 -3.63 -2.36 4.77
C SER A 109 -4.09 -1.20 3.89
N LEU A 110 -3.13 -0.42 3.37
CA LEU A 110 -3.37 0.70 2.46
C LEU A 110 -2.62 0.46 1.16
N TYR A 111 -3.37 0.18 0.12
CA TYR A 111 -2.85 -0.07 -1.21
C TYR A 111 -3.49 0.94 -2.15
N CYS A 112 -2.71 1.41 -3.12
CA CYS A 112 -3.19 2.29 -4.16
C CYS A 112 -2.74 1.73 -5.51
N LYS A 113 -3.59 1.84 -6.53
CA LYS A 113 -3.27 1.33 -7.87
C LYS A 113 -2.02 2.00 -8.45
N ASP A 114 -1.83 3.29 -8.18
CA ASP A 114 -0.64 4.06 -8.53
C ASP A 114 0.18 4.42 -7.28
N TYR A 115 1.39 4.95 -7.49
CA TYR A 115 2.22 5.49 -6.42
C TYR A 115 1.54 6.64 -5.67
N TRP A 116 1.71 6.66 -4.34
CA TRP A 116 1.09 7.64 -3.44
C TRP A 116 1.97 7.97 -2.23
N GLY A 117 1.58 9.00 -1.47
CA GLY A 117 2.28 9.47 -0.28
C GLY A 117 3.01 10.79 -0.53
N TRP A 118 3.73 10.88 -1.66
CA TRP A 118 4.30 12.13 -2.16
C TRP A 118 3.38 12.85 -3.17
N CYS A 119 2.97 12.17 -4.25
CA CYS A 119 2.01 12.69 -5.23
C CYS A 119 1.11 11.55 -5.73
N PRO A 120 -0.21 11.54 -5.39
CA PRO A 120 -0.87 12.48 -4.51
C PRO A 120 -0.36 12.39 -3.06
N ARG A 121 -0.36 13.52 -2.35
CA ARG A 121 0.10 13.61 -0.96
C ARG A 121 -0.89 12.92 -0.03
N LEU A 122 -0.38 12.09 0.88
CA LEU A 122 -1.13 11.56 2.01
C LEU A 122 -0.26 11.57 3.26
N ASP A 123 -0.51 12.52 4.16
CA ASP A 123 0.22 12.65 5.43
C ASP A 123 -0.54 11.96 6.57
N LEU A 124 -0.10 10.74 6.90
CA LEU A 124 -0.74 9.92 7.94
C LEU A 124 -0.48 10.44 9.37
N ARG A 125 0.37 11.45 9.58
CA ARG A 125 0.47 12.15 10.88
C ARG A 125 -0.80 12.92 11.22
N ALA A 126 -1.64 13.22 10.22
CA ALA A 126 -2.95 13.84 10.44
C ALA A 126 -3.98 12.87 11.05
N VAL A 127 -3.70 11.56 11.08
CA VAL A 127 -4.57 10.58 11.75
C VAL A 127 -4.32 10.66 13.25
N ASN A 128 -5.39 10.92 14.03
CA ASN A 128 -5.33 11.02 15.50
C ASN A 128 -4.10 11.82 15.98
N PRO A 129 -4.06 13.12 15.64
CA PRO A 129 -2.90 13.96 15.90
C PRO A 129 -2.77 14.15 17.42
N GLY A 130 -1.66 13.68 17.97
CA GLY A 130 -1.25 13.90 19.36
C GLY A 130 0.27 13.90 19.53
N SER A 131 0.74 14.27 20.71
CA SER A 131 2.12 14.04 21.14
C SER A 131 2.19 12.77 22.00
N GLY A 132 3.24 11.96 21.83
CA GLY A 132 3.47 10.78 22.65
C GLY A 132 2.85 9.47 22.12
N PRO A 133 2.76 8.43 22.97
CA PRO A 133 2.47 7.06 22.54
C PRO A 133 1.03 6.82 22.08
N ASP A 134 0.10 7.73 22.38
CA ASP A 134 -1.31 7.67 21.97
C ASP A 134 -1.57 8.20 20.55
N SER A 135 -0.57 8.82 19.91
CA SER A 135 -0.70 9.47 18.60
C SER A 135 -0.73 8.48 17.44
N GLY A 136 -1.43 8.83 16.36
CA GLY A 136 -1.53 7.99 15.17
C GLY A 136 -2.33 6.72 15.44
N PHE A 137 -1.65 5.57 15.34
CA PHE A 137 -2.23 4.24 15.54
C PHE A 137 -1.57 3.52 16.73
N PRO A 138 -1.97 3.83 17.98
CA PRO A 138 -1.29 3.35 19.19
C PRO A 138 -1.37 1.84 19.39
N ALA A 139 -2.44 1.19 18.92
CA ALA A 139 -2.67 -0.25 19.09
C ALA A 139 -2.29 -1.09 17.85
N LEU A 140 -1.73 -0.46 16.80
CA LEU A 140 -1.44 -1.12 15.52
C LEU A 140 -0.41 -2.23 15.70
N ARG A 141 -0.67 -3.40 15.09
CA ARG A 141 0.25 -4.54 15.07
C ARG A 141 0.75 -4.81 13.66
N VAL A 142 -0.12 -4.67 12.66
CA VAL A 142 0.17 -5.00 11.27
C VAL A 142 -0.03 -3.75 10.41
N LEU A 143 1.01 -3.38 9.67
CA LEU A 143 0.94 -2.37 8.62
C LEU A 143 1.35 -3.00 7.29
N ALA A 144 0.48 -2.89 6.29
CA ALA A 144 0.78 -3.26 4.91
C ALA A 144 0.58 -2.03 4.00
N LEU A 145 1.61 -1.71 3.22
CA LEU A 145 1.63 -0.59 2.29
C LEU A 145 1.93 -1.12 0.89
N GLY A 146 1.08 -0.75 -0.08
CA GLY A 146 1.27 -1.06 -1.49
C GLY A 146 1.48 0.20 -2.31
N ASN A 147 2.53 0.25 -3.15
CA ASN A 147 2.91 1.42 -3.97
C ASN A 147 3.14 2.72 -3.15
N TYR A 148 3.58 2.61 -1.90
CA TYR A 148 3.86 3.79 -1.08
C TYR A 148 5.24 4.38 -1.40
N VAL A 149 5.31 5.72 -1.49
CA VAL A 149 6.53 6.46 -1.82
C VAL A 149 7.16 7.06 -0.57
N LEU A 150 8.38 6.61 -0.26
CA LEU A 150 9.25 7.20 0.75
C LEU A 150 10.05 8.34 0.12
N SER A 151 9.91 9.55 0.67
CA SER A 151 10.56 10.77 0.21
C SER A 151 11.11 11.60 1.38
N HIS A 152 10.54 11.47 2.58
CA HIS A 152 10.88 12.28 3.73
C HIS A 152 11.24 11.43 4.96
N GLU A 153 12.24 11.88 5.71
CA GLU A 153 12.70 11.25 6.95
C GLU A 153 11.57 11.04 7.97
N TRP A 154 10.61 11.97 8.04
CA TRP A 154 9.48 11.85 8.96
C TRP A 154 8.67 10.56 8.72
N GLN A 155 8.59 10.06 7.48
CA GLN A 155 7.84 8.83 7.17
C GLN A 155 8.49 7.62 7.84
N ILE A 156 9.82 7.60 7.88
CA ILE A 156 10.63 6.53 8.49
C ILE A 156 10.40 6.49 9.99
N ASP A 157 10.51 7.66 10.64
CA ASP A 157 10.31 7.82 12.08
C ASP A 157 8.84 7.59 12.46
N TRP A 158 7.89 8.02 11.63
CA TRP A 158 6.46 7.81 11.86
C TRP A 158 6.12 6.32 11.84
N ILE A 159 6.53 5.56 10.81
CA ILE A 159 6.33 4.10 10.75
C ILE A 159 6.92 3.42 11.99
N ALA A 160 8.14 3.81 12.40
CA ALA A 160 8.80 3.26 13.57
C ALA A 160 8.10 3.62 14.90
N SER A 161 7.26 4.65 14.92
CA SER A 161 6.52 5.10 16.10
C SER A 161 5.19 4.36 16.33
N LEU A 162 4.71 3.60 15.34
CA LEU A 162 3.40 2.97 15.39
C LEU A 162 3.33 1.81 16.40
N GLY A 163 2.14 1.59 16.96
CA GLY A 163 1.86 0.43 17.80
C GLY A 163 2.48 0.46 19.20
N ARG A 164 3.01 1.61 19.67
CA ARG A 164 3.71 1.70 20.97
C ARG A 164 2.90 1.26 22.19
N GLN A 165 1.57 1.23 22.09
CA GLN A 165 0.69 0.77 23.16
C GLN A 165 0.13 -0.63 22.94
N ASN A 166 0.55 -1.33 21.89
CA ASN A 166 0.22 -2.73 21.75
C ASN A 166 1.04 -3.58 22.75
N ASP A 167 0.64 -4.84 22.93
CA ASP A 167 1.26 -5.77 23.89
C ASP A 167 2.76 -6.04 23.62
N SER A 168 3.23 -5.75 22.40
CA SER A 168 4.63 -5.92 21.97
C SER A 168 5.45 -4.63 22.07
N GLY A 169 4.84 -3.49 22.46
CA GLY A 169 5.50 -2.19 22.58
C GLY A 169 5.91 -1.54 21.25
N GLY A 170 5.30 -1.95 20.14
CA GLY A 170 5.58 -1.42 18.79
C GLY A 170 5.03 -2.31 17.68
N LEU A 171 5.02 -1.81 16.45
CA LEU A 171 4.55 -2.57 15.28
C LEU A 171 5.20 -3.97 15.19
N GLU A 172 4.37 -5.00 15.00
CA GLU A 172 4.78 -6.40 14.99
C GLU A 172 5.07 -6.93 13.58
N GLU A 173 4.31 -6.46 12.59
CA GLU A 173 4.41 -6.91 11.21
C GLU A 173 4.39 -5.70 10.25
N LEU A 174 5.37 -5.66 9.36
CA LEU A 174 5.48 -4.64 8.31
C LEU A 174 5.61 -5.30 6.94
N TYR A 175 4.72 -4.92 6.02
CA TYR A 175 4.71 -5.39 4.65
C TYR A 175 4.83 -4.20 3.69
N LEU A 176 5.84 -4.24 2.83
CA LEU A 176 6.10 -3.24 1.80
C LEU A 176 6.01 -3.92 0.43
N ASP A 177 4.92 -3.67 -0.27
CA ASP A 177 4.60 -4.22 -1.58
C ASP A 177 4.83 -3.13 -2.65
N ASP A 178 5.86 -3.28 -3.47
CA ASP A 178 6.27 -2.32 -4.50
C ASP A 178 6.37 -0.87 -3.96
N CYS A 179 6.80 -0.72 -2.70
CA CYS A 179 7.14 0.59 -2.16
C CYS A 179 8.48 1.06 -2.73
N ILE A 180 8.61 2.37 -2.96
CA ILE A 180 9.78 2.97 -3.62
C ILE A 180 10.35 4.12 -2.80
N ILE A 181 11.61 4.47 -3.06
CA ILE A 181 12.19 5.74 -2.63
C ILE A 181 12.15 6.72 -3.81
N LEU A 182 11.58 7.89 -3.58
CA LEU A 182 11.72 9.03 -4.49
C LEU A 182 13.06 9.70 -4.20
N PHE A 183 13.95 9.74 -5.18
CA PHE A 183 15.25 10.42 -5.04
C PHE A 183 15.27 11.79 -5.71
N GLN A 184 14.50 11.97 -6.80
CA GLN A 184 14.39 13.22 -7.53
C GLN A 184 12.96 13.42 -8.05
N ALA A 185 12.48 14.66 -8.00
CA ALA A 185 11.25 15.07 -8.64
C ALA A 185 11.46 16.30 -9.53
N ASP A 186 11.14 16.17 -10.81
CA ASP A 186 11.04 17.27 -11.77
C ASP A 186 9.56 17.61 -11.97
N ILE A 187 9.15 18.80 -11.53
CA ILE A 187 7.76 19.23 -11.54
C ILE A 187 7.61 20.63 -12.14
N ALA A 188 6.48 20.87 -12.81
CA ALA A 188 6.08 22.21 -13.25
C ALA A 188 5.18 22.94 -12.22
N ALA A 189 4.79 22.24 -11.15
CA ALA A 189 3.90 22.74 -10.10
C ALA A 189 4.69 23.46 -9.00
N PRO A 190 4.14 24.51 -8.37
CA PRO A 190 4.74 25.11 -7.19
C PRO A 190 4.75 24.08 -6.05
N LEU A 191 5.85 24.07 -5.30
CA LEU A 191 5.95 23.32 -4.06
C LEU A 191 5.17 24.03 -2.96
N GLU A 192 4.48 23.24 -2.15
CA GLU A 192 3.94 23.71 -0.88
C GLU A 192 5.10 24.08 0.05
N THR A 193 4.88 25.10 0.87
CA THR A 193 5.84 25.56 1.87
C THR A 193 5.11 25.83 3.18
N GLY A 194 5.86 25.82 4.28
CA GLY A 194 5.34 26.13 5.60
C GLY A 194 4.66 24.94 6.26
N THR A 195 3.75 25.22 7.18
CA THR A 195 3.15 24.19 8.05
C THR A 195 1.63 24.18 8.02
N THR A 196 1.05 22.99 8.19
CA THR A 196 -0.38 22.79 8.41
C THR A 196 -0.61 22.44 9.87
N VAL A 197 -1.49 23.20 10.54
CA VAL A 197 -1.93 22.87 11.90
C VAL A 197 -2.88 21.68 11.84
N ILE A 198 -2.52 20.57 12.46
CA ILE A 198 -3.29 19.32 12.49
C ILE A 198 -4.07 19.12 13.80
N GLY A 199 -3.73 19.86 14.84
CA GLY A 199 -4.41 19.77 16.13
C GLY A 199 -3.73 20.61 17.20
N THR A 200 -4.08 20.36 18.45
CA THR A 200 -3.42 20.92 19.63
C THR A 200 -3.01 19.79 20.57
N ASP A 201 -1.82 19.88 21.15
CA ASP A 201 -1.35 18.90 22.12
C ASP A 201 -2.05 19.05 23.49
N SER A 202 -1.71 18.19 24.45
CA SER A 202 -2.26 18.23 25.82
C SER A 202 -1.94 19.52 26.58
N ASP A 203 -0.88 20.23 26.17
CA ASP A 203 -0.40 21.46 26.78
C ASP A 203 -0.99 22.71 26.09
N GLY A 204 -1.80 22.52 25.04
CA GLY A 204 -2.47 23.57 24.27
C GLY A 204 -1.61 24.18 23.17
N ASN A 205 -0.45 23.60 22.82
CA ASN A 205 0.37 24.06 21.71
C ASN A 205 -0.15 23.51 20.38
N SER A 206 -0.04 24.30 19.31
CA SER A 206 -0.36 23.86 17.96
C SER A 206 0.54 22.72 17.53
N MET A 207 -0.06 21.64 17.05
CA MET A 207 0.64 20.56 16.37
C MET A 207 0.67 20.84 14.88
N GLU A 208 1.86 20.85 14.30
CA GLU A 208 2.11 21.28 12.94
C GLU A 208 2.84 20.20 12.13
N ILE A 209 2.44 20.04 10.86
CA ILE A 209 3.16 19.22 9.87
C ILE A 209 3.77 20.14 8.82
N SER A 210 5.03 19.90 8.46
CA SER A 210 5.65 20.59 7.31
C SER A 210 4.97 20.13 6.02
N ASN A 211 4.73 21.09 5.14
CA ASN A 211 4.24 20.90 3.77
C ASN A 211 5.38 20.99 2.75
N ASP A 212 6.62 21.24 3.19
CA ASP A 212 7.75 21.51 2.32
C ASP A 212 7.99 20.32 1.38
N ASN A 213 8.40 20.63 0.14
CA ASN A 213 8.76 19.66 -0.90
C ASN A 213 7.62 18.71 -1.37
N TYR A 214 6.36 19.01 -1.03
CA TYR A 214 5.20 18.40 -1.68
C TYR A 214 4.68 19.28 -2.81
N PRO A 215 4.16 18.71 -3.91
CA PRO A 215 3.58 19.50 -4.98
C PRO A 215 2.20 20.03 -4.57
N SER A 216 1.86 21.27 -4.98
CA SER A 216 0.58 21.88 -4.64
C SER A 216 -0.60 21.15 -5.30
N LYS A 217 -1.52 20.63 -4.47
CA LYS A 217 -2.79 20.02 -4.93
C LYS A 217 -3.58 20.96 -5.86
N GLN A 218 -3.65 22.25 -5.51
CA GLN A 218 -4.47 23.22 -6.25
C GLN A 218 -3.99 23.41 -7.70
N TRP A 219 -2.69 23.24 -7.96
CA TRP A 219 -2.14 23.37 -9.31
C TRP A 219 -2.66 22.26 -10.23
N PHE A 220 -2.70 21.01 -9.75
CA PHE A 220 -3.24 19.88 -10.50
C PHE A 220 -4.74 19.99 -10.75
N VAL A 221 -5.51 20.34 -9.70
CA VAL A 221 -6.97 20.53 -9.77
C VAL A 221 -7.33 21.63 -10.79
N ASN A 222 -6.49 22.66 -10.89
CA ASN A 222 -6.66 23.73 -11.88
C ASN A 222 -6.08 23.40 -13.26
N LYS A 223 -5.75 22.13 -13.54
CA LYS A 223 -5.17 21.68 -14.82
C LYS A 223 -3.91 22.44 -15.23
N GLY A 224 -3.05 22.76 -14.26
CA GLY A 224 -1.81 23.48 -14.49
C GLY A 224 -2.00 24.93 -14.95
N VAL A 225 -3.15 25.56 -14.67
CA VAL A 225 -3.37 26.98 -14.94
C VAL A 225 -2.49 27.81 -13.98
N GLY A 226 -1.36 28.32 -14.49
CA GLY A 226 -0.40 29.14 -13.77
C GLY A 226 0.91 29.32 -14.56
N ASP A 227 1.86 30.06 -13.96
CA ASP A 227 3.21 30.16 -14.50
C ASP A 227 3.94 28.83 -14.33
N TRP A 228 4.46 28.30 -15.42
CA TRP A 228 5.27 27.07 -15.44
C TRP A 228 6.59 27.36 -14.75
N ASN A 229 6.88 26.64 -13.67
CA ASN A 229 8.16 26.69 -12.99
C ASN A 229 8.72 25.28 -12.96
N ASP A 230 9.69 25.00 -13.82
CA ASP A 230 10.42 23.74 -13.78
C ASP A 230 11.30 23.74 -12.53
N ILE A 231 10.91 22.92 -11.57
CA ILE A 231 11.58 22.76 -10.28
C ILE A 231 12.06 21.31 -10.19
N THR A 232 13.36 21.15 -9.94
CA THR A 232 13.95 19.89 -9.56
C THR A 232 14.15 19.86 -8.05
N VAL A 233 13.58 18.87 -7.39
CA VAL A 233 13.77 18.58 -5.96
C VAL A 233 14.55 17.29 -5.82
N GLN A 234 15.57 17.30 -4.95
CA GLN A 234 16.35 16.12 -4.59
C GLN A 234 15.98 15.68 -3.18
N PHE A 235 15.93 14.37 -2.97
CA PHE A 235 15.61 13.75 -1.69
C PHE A 235 16.77 12.86 -1.23
N ASP A 236 17.13 13.00 0.04
CA ASP A 236 18.29 12.32 0.63
C ASP A 236 17.95 10.94 1.22
N VAL A 237 16.68 10.54 1.24
CA VAL A 237 16.24 9.25 1.80
C VAL A 237 16.88 8.10 1.02
N ARG A 238 17.40 7.08 1.71
CA ARG A 238 17.99 5.86 1.13
C ARG A 238 17.55 4.61 1.88
N TRP A 239 17.47 3.48 1.19
CA TRP A 239 16.95 2.23 1.79
C TRP A 239 17.82 1.78 2.97
N HIS A 240 19.14 1.87 2.87
CA HIS A 240 20.03 1.53 3.98
C HIS A 240 19.79 2.38 5.21
N ALA A 241 19.49 3.67 5.05
CA ALA A 241 19.17 4.57 6.15
C ALA A 241 17.83 4.18 6.80
N VAL A 242 16.80 3.90 5.97
CA VAL A 242 15.49 3.40 6.41
C VAL A 242 15.66 2.12 7.25
N PHE A 243 16.34 1.11 6.71
CA PHE A 243 16.48 -0.18 7.39
C PHE A 243 17.37 -0.11 8.63
N SER A 244 18.45 0.67 8.59
CA SER A 244 19.31 0.89 9.76
C SER A 244 18.53 1.57 10.88
N ARG A 245 17.72 2.59 10.55
CA ARG A 245 16.86 3.28 11.51
C ARG A 245 15.84 2.33 12.12
N TRP A 246 15.16 1.52 11.31
CA TRP A 246 14.17 0.56 11.79
C TRP A 246 14.78 -0.58 12.61
N LYS A 247 16.00 -1.01 12.30
CA LYS A 247 16.75 -1.99 13.10
C LYS A 247 16.86 -1.51 14.55
N ASP A 248 17.17 -0.23 14.75
CA ASP A 248 17.40 0.33 16.08
C ASP A 248 16.12 0.78 16.78
N THR A 249 15.08 1.17 16.04
CA THR A 249 13.87 1.78 16.61
C THR A 249 12.69 0.81 16.74
N MET A 250 12.53 -0.15 15.82
CA MET A 250 11.37 -1.04 15.77
C MET A 250 11.59 -2.32 16.58
N GLN A 251 11.73 -2.19 17.90
CA GLN A 251 12.04 -3.33 18.78
C GLN A 251 10.92 -4.39 18.86
N GLY A 252 9.67 -4.00 18.58
CA GLY A 252 8.51 -4.90 18.53
C GLY A 252 8.38 -5.71 17.24
N LEU A 253 9.16 -5.39 16.19
CA LEU A 253 9.00 -5.97 14.85
C LEU A 253 9.43 -7.45 14.82
N LYS A 254 8.51 -8.32 14.41
CA LYS A 254 8.65 -9.78 14.32
C LYS A 254 8.58 -10.30 12.89
N ILE A 255 7.89 -9.59 12.00
CA ILE A 255 7.78 -9.92 10.58
C ILE A 255 8.06 -8.67 9.76
N LEU A 256 9.03 -8.78 8.85
CA LEU A 256 9.25 -7.80 7.80
C LEU A 256 9.20 -8.54 6.46
N LYS A 257 8.32 -8.08 5.57
CA LYS A 257 8.35 -8.51 4.16
C LYS A 257 8.43 -7.29 3.26
N VAL A 258 9.45 -7.30 2.41
CA VAL A 258 9.61 -6.37 1.29
C VAL A 258 9.59 -7.21 0.03
N GLY A 259 8.89 -6.76 -1.01
CA GLY A 259 8.79 -7.51 -2.26
C GLY A 259 7.82 -6.88 -3.23
N SER A 260 7.49 -7.64 -4.27
CA SER A 260 6.56 -7.23 -5.33
C SER A 260 5.37 -8.18 -5.40
N GLY A 261 4.17 -7.62 -5.30
CA GLY A 261 2.90 -8.31 -5.47
C GLY A 261 2.51 -8.46 -6.95
N SER A 262 1.51 -9.30 -7.24
CA SER A 262 1.04 -9.46 -8.62
C SER A 262 -0.03 -8.45 -9.02
N TRP A 263 0.37 -7.17 -9.07
CA TRP A 263 -0.48 -6.04 -9.48
C TRP A 263 -1.05 -6.24 -10.90
N ASN A 264 -0.21 -6.71 -11.83
CA ASN A 264 -0.59 -6.94 -13.22
C ASN A 264 -1.11 -8.37 -13.48
N GLY A 265 -1.14 -9.23 -12.45
CA GLY A 265 -1.60 -10.61 -12.56
C GLY A 265 -0.66 -11.57 -13.29
N GLU A 266 0.63 -11.22 -13.42
CA GLU A 266 1.64 -12.09 -14.06
C GLU A 266 1.81 -13.42 -13.31
N HIS A 267 1.91 -13.38 -11.98
CA HIS A 267 1.96 -14.58 -11.14
C HIS A 267 0.61 -15.32 -11.15
N ASN A 268 -0.52 -14.60 -11.21
CA ASN A 268 -1.85 -15.21 -11.35
C ASN A 268 -1.92 -16.06 -12.63
N ASP A 269 -1.40 -15.53 -13.73
CA ASP A 269 -1.32 -16.23 -15.00
C ASP A 269 -0.41 -17.46 -14.91
N ALA A 270 0.77 -17.35 -14.28
CA ALA A 270 1.66 -18.48 -14.10
C ALA A 270 0.99 -19.62 -13.31
N ILE A 271 0.32 -19.29 -12.20
CA ILE A 271 -0.40 -20.25 -11.34
C ILE A 271 -1.51 -20.94 -12.14
N TYR A 272 -2.36 -20.16 -12.81
CA TYR A 272 -3.52 -20.70 -13.52
C TYR A 272 -3.14 -21.51 -14.76
N ASN A 273 -2.13 -21.06 -15.53
CA ASN A 273 -1.57 -21.80 -16.66
C ASN A 273 -1.01 -23.16 -16.22
N ALA A 274 -0.27 -23.20 -15.11
CA ALA A 274 0.33 -24.44 -14.62
C ALA A 274 -0.73 -25.50 -14.29
N GLU A 275 -1.83 -25.10 -13.65
CA GLU A 275 -2.93 -26.01 -13.32
C GLU A 275 -3.67 -26.52 -14.57
N PHE A 276 -3.98 -25.65 -15.54
CA PHE A 276 -4.64 -26.08 -16.77
C PHE A 276 -3.80 -27.10 -17.55
N TRP A 277 -2.52 -26.81 -17.75
CA TRP A 277 -1.64 -27.73 -18.47
C TRP A 277 -1.45 -29.04 -17.73
N HIS A 278 -1.46 -29.02 -16.40
CA HIS A 278 -1.46 -30.24 -15.58
C HIS A 278 -2.73 -31.09 -15.79
N GLN A 279 -3.91 -30.48 -15.72
CA GLN A 279 -5.19 -31.19 -15.90
C GLN A 279 -5.35 -31.78 -17.31
N ASN A 280 -4.65 -31.21 -18.29
CA ASN A 280 -4.76 -31.59 -19.70
C ASN A 280 -3.51 -32.29 -20.26
N THR A 281 -2.51 -32.62 -19.43
CA THR A 281 -1.21 -33.17 -19.89
C THR A 281 -1.36 -34.47 -20.71
N ASN A 282 -2.39 -35.27 -20.43
CA ASN A 282 -2.64 -36.55 -21.09
C ASN A 282 -3.77 -36.51 -22.13
N ASN A 283 -4.36 -35.34 -22.37
CA ASN A 283 -5.47 -35.18 -23.30
C ASN A 283 -4.96 -35.11 -24.75
N ASN A 284 -5.77 -35.56 -25.70
CA ASN A 284 -5.42 -35.40 -27.11
C ASN A 284 -5.64 -33.94 -27.56
N ALA A 285 -5.09 -33.57 -28.73
CA ALA A 285 -5.17 -32.20 -29.24
C ALA A 285 -6.62 -31.66 -29.36
N ASN A 286 -7.57 -32.51 -29.77
CA ASN A 286 -8.97 -32.11 -29.93
C ASN A 286 -9.65 -31.83 -28.58
N GLU A 287 -9.31 -32.60 -27.54
CA GLU A 287 -9.80 -32.38 -26.17
C GLU A 287 -9.26 -31.08 -25.58
N VAL A 288 -7.97 -30.79 -25.82
CA VAL A 288 -7.34 -29.52 -25.40
C VAL A 288 -7.97 -28.32 -26.12
N ASP A 289 -8.17 -28.40 -27.44
CA ASP A 289 -8.81 -27.34 -28.22
C ASP A 289 -10.24 -27.05 -27.76
N THR A 290 -10.96 -28.08 -27.31
CA THR A 290 -12.32 -27.93 -26.76
C THR A 290 -12.29 -27.28 -25.37
N ALA A 291 -11.26 -27.55 -24.56
CA ALA A 291 -11.10 -26.98 -23.22
C ALA A 291 -10.59 -25.51 -23.25
N LEU A 292 -9.86 -25.12 -24.29
CA LEU A 292 -9.15 -23.84 -24.39
C LEU A 292 -10.07 -22.59 -24.25
N PRO A 293 -11.26 -22.52 -24.88
CA PRO A 293 -12.15 -21.37 -24.72
C PRO A 293 -12.68 -21.21 -23.30
N LYS A 294 -13.00 -22.32 -22.63
CA LYS A 294 -13.44 -22.32 -21.22
C LYS A 294 -12.31 -21.85 -20.32
N TYR A 295 -11.12 -22.43 -20.52
CA TYR A 295 -9.89 -22.02 -19.84
C TYR A 295 -9.62 -20.52 -19.94
N ARG A 296 -9.70 -19.93 -21.15
CA ARG A 296 -9.47 -18.49 -21.34
C ARG A 296 -10.44 -17.63 -20.52
N ARG A 297 -11.72 -18.00 -20.46
CA ARG A 297 -12.73 -17.27 -19.68
C ARG A 297 -12.49 -17.39 -18.18
N GLU A 298 -12.24 -18.60 -17.70
CA GLU A 298 -11.98 -18.86 -16.28
C GLU A 298 -10.66 -18.22 -15.83
N ARG A 299 -9.62 -18.22 -16.68
CA ARG A 299 -8.36 -17.49 -16.46
C ARG A 299 -8.60 -16.00 -16.27
N SER A 300 -9.35 -15.36 -17.17
CA SER A 300 -9.65 -13.92 -17.06
C SER A 300 -10.40 -13.60 -15.76
N LYS A 301 -11.37 -14.45 -15.38
CA LYS A 301 -12.10 -14.28 -14.12
C LYS A 301 -11.20 -14.44 -12.90
N PHE A 302 -10.38 -15.50 -12.87
CA PHE A 302 -9.43 -15.76 -11.79
C PHE A 302 -8.40 -14.64 -11.66
N ARG A 303 -7.90 -14.12 -12.79
CA ARG A 303 -7.00 -12.97 -12.82
C ARG A 303 -7.64 -11.74 -12.16
N GLN A 304 -8.88 -11.41 -12.52
CA GLN A 304 -9.60 -10.27 -11.94
C GLN A 304 -9.83 -10.48 -10.43
N GLU A 305 -10.29 -11.66 -10.02
CA GLU A 305 -10.57 -11.98 -8.61
C GLU A 305 -9.33 -11.81 -7.72
N LEU A 306 -8.14 -12.19 -8.20
CA LEU A 306 -6.89 -12.03 -7.45
C LEU A 306 -6.30 -10.61 -7.53
N GLN A 307 -6.45 -9.92 -8.67
CA GLN A 307 -6.07 -8.51 -8.78
C GLN A 307 -6.87 -7.64 -7.80
N ASP A 308 -8.17 -7.91 -7.68
CA ASP A 308 -9.05 -7.27 -6.71
C ASP A 308 -8.70 -7.62 -5.25
N GLN A 309 -7.71 -8.48 -5.01
CA GLN A 309 -7.24 -8.91 -3.69
C GLN A 309 -5.74 -8.67 -3.48
N VAL A 310 -5.07 -7.92 -4.36
CA VAL A 310 -3.61 -7.67 -4.26
C VAL A 310 -3.21 -7.07 -2.90
N PHE A 311 -4.06 -6.23 -2.33
CA PHE A 311 -3.90 -5.62 -0.99
C PHE A 311 -4.02 -6.59 0.19
N LEU A 312 -4.33 -7.86 -0.10
CA LEU A 312 -4.34 -8.96 0.85
C LEU A 312 -3.10 -9.86 0.69
N ASN A 313 -2.18 -9.56 -0.23
CA ASN A 313 -0.95 -10.35 -0.47
C ASN A 313 -0.17 -10.65 0.81
N PHE A 314 -0.15 -9.72 1.77
CA PHE A 314 0.51 -9.94 3.06
C PHE A 314 -0.02 -11.17 3.83
N ALA A 315 -1.29 -11.54 3.60
CA ALA A 315 -1.96 -12.70 4.19
C ALA A 315 -1.73 -14.01 3.43
N SER A 316 -0.93 -13.98 2.36
CA SER A 316 -0.64 -15.13 1.50
C SER A 316 0.87 -15.40 1.43
N PRO A 317 1.28 -16.68 1.27
CA PRO A 317 2.69 -17.02 1.07
C PRO A 317 3.16 -16.50 -0.30
N GLY A 318 4.43 -16.09 -0.41
CA GLY A 318 5.01 -15.60 -1.66
C GLY A 318 5.00 -16.65 -2.77
N PRO A 319 5.01 -16.23 -4.05
CA PRO A 319 5.02 -17.14 -5.18
C PRO A 319 6.38 -17.86 -5.25
N HIS A 320 6.39 -19.20 -5.22
CA HIS A 320 7.63 -19.96 -5.35
C HIS A 320 8.24 -19.80 -6.74
N GLN A 321 9.45 -19.22 -6.84
CA GLN A 321 10.14 -19.03 -8.12
C GLN A 321 10.63 -20.30 -8.82
N LYS A 322 10.71 -21.45 -8.13
CA LYS A 322 11.29 -22.67 -8.71
C LYS A 322 10.63 -23.95 -8.24
N VAL A 323 9.39 -24.16 -8.65
CA VAL A 323 9.01 -25.54 -8.88
C VAL A 323 8.19 -25.69 -10.15
N VAL A 324 8.92 -25.83 -11.25
CA VAL A 324 8.43 -26.55 -12.41
C VAL A 324 8.00 -27.94 -11.91
N GLY A 325 6.69 -28.13 -11.75
CA GLY A 325 6.09 -29.41 -11.40
C GLY A 325 5.49 -29.57 -9.99
N THR A 326 5.48 -28.56 -9.10
CA THR A 326 4.64 -28.69 -7.88
C THR A 326 3.21 -28.29 -8.15
N ARG A 327 2.32 -29.18 -7.72
CA ARG A 327 0.88 -28.99 -7.66
C ARG A 327 0.57 -28.07 -6.48
N GLU A 328 0.54 -26.77 -6.70
CA GLU A 328 0.04 -25.85 -5.68
C GLU A 328 -1.43 -25.52 -5.96
N PRO A 329 -2.36 -25.88 -5.06
CA PRO A 329 -3.77 -25.63 -5.29
C PRO A 329 -4.06 -24.13 -5.23
N GLN A 330 -4.94 -23.63 -6.10
CA GLN A 330 -5.45 -22.24 -6.07
C GLN A 330 -5.91 -21.79 -4.67
N VAL A 331 -6.38 -22.74 -3.86
CA VAL A 331 -6.78 -22.52 -2.46
C VAL A 331 -5.67 -21.87 -1.62
N ARG A 332 -4.39 -22.13 -1.93
CA ARG A 332 -3.23 -21.52 -1.25
C ARG A 332 -3.18 -20.00 -1.44
N TYR A 333 -3.72 -19.51 -2.55
CA TYR A 333 -3.66 -18.10 -2.97
C TYR A 333 -5.02 -17.40 -2.82
N LYS A 334 -5.91 -17.95 -1.98
CA LYS A 334 -7.28 -17.45 -1.79
C LYS A 334 -7.34 -15.98 -1.33
N ASN A 335 -6.29 -15.48 -0.68
CA ASN A 335 -6.21 -14.11 -0.18
C ASN A 335 -5.11 -13.30 -0.90
N GLY A 336 -4.80 -13.63 -2.16
CA GLY A 336 -3.68 -13.04 -2.91
C GLY A 336 -2.53 -14.01 -3.16
N VAL A 337 -1.52 -13.57 -3.91
CA VAL A 337 -0.40 -14.42 -4.33
C VAL A 337 0.84 -14.32 -3.44
N GLY A 338 0.78 -13.47 -2.42
CA GLY A 338 1.94 -13.14 -1.60
C GLY A 338 2.87 -12.14 -2.28
N LEU A 339 3.96 -11.82 -1.59
CA LEU A 339 5.00 -10.94 -2.12
C LEU A 339 6.13 -11.79 -2.70
N ASP A 340 6.51 -11.54 -3.95
CA ASP A 340 7.73 -12.06 -4.54
C ASP A 340 8.91 -11.28 -3.97
N GLN A 341 9.79 -11.98 -3.24
CA GLN A 341 10.95 -11.39 -2.59
C GLN A 341 12.25 -11.69 -3.35
N VAL A 342 12.14 -12.21 -4.57
CA VAL A 342 13.30 -12.71 -5.29
C VAL A 342 13.77 -11.71 -6.36
N GLY A 343 15.03 -11.29 -6.22
CA GLY A 343 15.66 -10.25 -7.04
C GLY A 343 15.67 -8.88 -6.33
N GLN A 344 16.57 -7.97 -6.71
CA GLN A 344 16.66 -6.62 -6.11
C GLN A 344 15.53 -5.67 -6.56
N LYS A 345 14.49 -6.17 -7.23
CA LYS A 345 13.39 -5.41 -7.82
C LYS A 345 12.47 -4.69 -6.82
N PHE A 346 12.80 -4.66 -5.54
CA PHE A 346 11.99 -4.04 -4.49
C PHE A 346 12.75 -2.98 -3.68
N LEU A 347 14.06 -2.80 -3.90
CA LEU A 347 14.87 -1.72 -3.30
C LEU A 347 15.10 -0.60 -4.32
N ARG A 348 13.98 -0.08 -4.84
CA ARG A 348 14.02 0.77 -6.02
C ARG A 348 14.08 2.25 -5.66
N TYR A 349 14.77 3.00 -6.51
CA TYR A 349 14.82 4.45 -6.54
C TYR A 349 14.14 4.94 -7.79
N TYR A 350 13.18 5.85 -7.61
CA TYR A 350 12.35 6.33 -8.70
C TYR A 350 12.50 7.84 -8.81
N LYS A 351 12.54 8.30 -10.05
CA LYS A 351 12.39 9.71 -10.41
C LYS A 351 10.91 9.96 -10.68
N TYR A 352 10.41 11.09 -10.19
CA TYR A 352 9.14 11.63 -10.67
C TYR A 352 9.42 12.72 -11.70
N ASP A 353 8.86 12.61 -12.89
CA ASP A 353 8.97 13.61 -13.94
C ASP A 353 7.57 13.94 -14.47
N MET A 354 7.06 15.11 -14.11
CA MET A 354 5.73 15.56 -14.53
C MET A 354 5.62 15.72 -16.05
N GLY A 355 6.73 16.00 -16.75
CA GLY A 355 6.77 16.14 -18.19
C GLY A 355 6.75 14.81 -18.94
N MET A 356 6.94 13.69 -18.25
CA MET A 356 6.91 12.36 -18.85
C MET A 356 5.50 11.75 -18.86
N GLY A 357 5.12 11.19 -20.00
CA GLY A 357 3.91 10.40 -20.22
C GLY A 357 4.25 9.15 -21.04
N PRO A 358 3.56 8.01 -20.83
CA PRO A 358 2.29 7.85 -20.12
C PRO A 358 2.39 7.68 -18.59
N THR A 359 3.60 7.49 -18.04
CA THR A 359 3.86 7.42 -16.59
C THR A 359 4.85 8.51 -16.19
N GLN A 360 4.56 9.21 -15.09
CA GLN A 360 5.47 10.21 -14.51
C GLN A 360 6.56 9.56 -13.66
N TRP A 361 6.43 8.26 -13.38
CA TRP A 361 7.34 7.50 -12.56
C TRP A 361 8.27 6.69 -13.45
N SER A 362 9.57 6.93 -13.32
CA SER A 362 10.61 6.16 -14.00
C SER A 362 11.59 5.58 -13.00
N GLU A 363 11.84 4.29 -13.13
CA GLU A 363 13.01 3.63 -12.55
C GLU A 363 14.21 4.01 -13.41
N GLU A 364 15.30 4.47 -12.80
CA GLU A 364 16.55 4.66 -13.54
C GLU A 364 17.34 3.36 -13.44
N ASP A 365 17.22 2.53 -14.47
CA ASP A 365 17.92 1.25 -14.57
C ASP A 365 19.43 1.46 -14.79
N GLU A 366 20.23 0.50 -14.30
CA GLU A 366 21.70 0.40 -14.32
C GLU A 366 22.40 0.58 -15.70
N GLU A 367 21.66 0.83 -16.79
CA GLU A 367 22.16 0.89 -18.17
C GLU A 367 22.45 2.32 -18.68
N GLY A 368 23.27 3.04 -17.92
CA GLY A 368 24.37 3.87 -18.43
C GLY A 368 24.13 4.86 -19.59
N GLU A 369 23.63 6.05 -19.28
CA GLU A 369 24.21 7.27 -19.86
C GLU A 369 25.13 7.93 -18.82
N GLN A 370 26.44 7.96 -19.10
CA GLN A 370 27.38 8.78 -18.34
C GLN A 370 27.01 10.25 -18.55
N GLN A 371 26.38 10.88 -17.55
CA GLN A 371 26.29 12.32 -17.52
C GLN A 371 27.67 12.93 -17.19
N GLU A 372 28.10 13.88 -18.02
CA GLU A 372 29.37 14.61 -17.89
C GLU A 372 29.38 15.62 -16.72
N ASP A 373 28.27 15.77 -15.98
CA ASP A 373 28.08 16.80 -14.96
C ASP A 373 27.66 16.26 -13.59
N GLY A 374 28.24 15.15 -13.12
CA GLY A 374 28.46 14.91 -11.68
C GLY A 374 27.25 14.98 -10.74
N GLY A 375 26.04 14.71 -11.23
CA GLY A 375 24.83 14.51 -10.42
C GLY A 375 24.88 13.13 -9.73
N LEU A 376 24.53 13.08 -8.44
CA LEU A 376 24.72 11.93 -7.55
C LEU A 376 23.94 10.68 -7.99
N TRP A 377 24.58 9.85 -8.82
CA TRP A 377 24.40 8.41 -8.81
C TRP A 377 25.41 7.80 -7.85
N ASP A 378 25.00 7.52 -6.62
CA ASP A 378 25.74 6.60 -5.77
C ASP A 378 25.45 5.17 -6.25
N MET A 379 26.06 4.79 -7.38
CA MET A 379 26.21 3.40 -7.86
C MET A 379 26.86 2.44 -6.83
N GLY A 380 27.05 2.88 -5.58
CA GLY A 380 27.57 2.12 -4.45
C GLY A 380 26.57 1.87 -3.32
N THR A 381 25.29 2.28 -3.43
CA THR A 381 24.31 2.06 -2.35
C THR A 381 23.57 0.73 -2.45
N THR A 382 23.46 0.08 -3.61
CA THR A 382 22.74 -1.19 -3.74
C THR A 382 23.25 -2.26 -2.78
N GLU A 383 24.58 -2.39 -2.64
CA GLU A 383 25.19 -3.31 -1.67
C GLU A 383 24.93 -2.86 -0.22
N GLN A 384 24.94 -1.56 0.06
CA GLN A 384 24.67 -1.01 1.39
C GLN A 384 23.20 -1.22 1.80
N ASP A 385 22.26 -0.94 0.90
CA ASP A 385 20.82 -1.13 1.05
C ASP A 385 20.52 -2.59 1.31
N TRP A 386 21.16 -3.47 0.54
CA TRP A 386 21.06 -4.90 0.69
C TRP A 386 21.61 -5.40 2.03
N ASN A 387 22.80 -4.95 2.42
CA ASN A 387 23.41 -5.31 3.70
C ASN A 387 22.57 -4.82 4.88
N ALA A 388 22.05 -3.60 4.82
CA ALA A 388 21.18 -3.03 5.85
C ALA A 388 19.86 -3.81 5.98
N LEU A 389 19.25 -4.23 4.85
CA LEU A 389 18.08 -5.08 4.85
C LEU A 389 18.38 -6.43 5.51
N LEU A 390 19.51 -7.07 5.15
CA LEU A 390 19.94 -8.34 5.74
C LEU A 390 20.15 -8.22 7.25
N GLU A 391 20.80 -7.15 7.72
CA GLU A 391 20.98 -6.89 9.15
C GLU A 391 19.63 -6.74 9.87
N LEU A 392 18.69 -6.00 9.29
CA LEU A 392 17.34 -5.84 9.84
C LEU A 392 16.60 -7.18 9.89
N LEU A 393 16.61 -7.96 8.80
CA LEU A 393 15.96 -9.27 8.74
C LEU A 393 16.52 -10.24 9.77
N ASN A 394 17.85 -10.30 9.92
CA ASN A 394 18.51 -11.12 10.95
C ASN A 394 18.10 -10.66 12.36
N THR A 395 17.98 -9.36 12.57
CA THR A 395 17.55 -8.78 13.86
C THR A 395 16.09 -9.14 14.18
N VAL A 396 15.20 -9.02 13.20
CA VAL A 396 13.79 -9.40 13.31
C VAL A 396 13.65 -10.90 13.58
N GLU A 397 14.42 -11.75 12.91
CA GLU A 397 14.41 -13.20 13.14
C GLU A 397 14.91 -13.55 14.56
N ALA A 398 15.99 -12.91 15.02
CA ALA A 398 16.48 -13.08 16.39
C ALA A 398 15.42 -12.70 17.43
N ARG A 399 14.74 -11.57 17.24
CA ARG A 399 13.63 -11.12 18.10
C ARG A 399 12.48 -12.12 18.12
N ARG A 400 12.07 -12.61 16.96
CA ARG A 400 10.99 -13.61 16.82
C ARG A 400 11.32 -14.91 17.55
N LEU A 401 12.57 -15.36 17.52
CA LEU A 401 13.02 -16.60 18.14
C LEU A 401 13.47 -16.44 19.60
N GLY A 402 13.53 -15.20 20.13
CA GLY A 402 14.06 -14.93 21.47
C GLY A 402 15.55 -15.24 21.62
N LEU A 403 16.32 -15.18 20.54
CA LEU A 403 17.75 -15.53 20.49
C LEU A 403 18.65 -14.29 20.60
N SER A 404 19.90 -14.48 21.07
CA SER A 404 20.93 -13.43 20.99
C SER A 404 21.47 -13.33 19.56
N LEU A 405 21.77 -12.10 19.12
CA LEU A 405 22.28 -11.79 17.76
C LEU A 405 23.59 -12.49 17.39
N GLN A 406 24.31 -13.08 18.36
CA GLN A 406 25.61 -13.71 18.18
C GLN A 406 25.55 -15.08 17.46
N GLY A 407 24.36 -15.63 17.22
CA GLY A 407 24.17 -16.97 16.62
C GLY A 407 23.83 -17.04 15.13
N LEU A 408 23.72 -15.91 14.42
CA LEU A 408 23.15 -15.85 13.06
C LEU A 408 24.13 -15.47 11.95
N HIS A 409 25.41 -15.25 12.26
CA HIS A 409 26.42 -14.95 11.25
C HIS A 409 26.67 -16.15 10.34
N GLY A 410 26.35 -16.01 9.05
CA GLY A 410 26.70 -16.98 7.99
C GLY A 410 25.56 -17.76 7.34
N ARG A 411 24.28 -17.37 7.51
CA ARG A 411 23.18 -17.97 6.72
C ARG A 411 23.14 -17.38 5.30
N ASP A 412 22.97 -18.25 4.31
CA ASP A 412 22.66 -17.85 2.93
C ASP A 412 21.25 -17.26 2.87
N LEU A 413 21.12 -16.12 2.18
CA LEU A 413 19.92 -15.32 1.93
C LEU A 413 18.70 -16.17 1.54
N GLN A 414 18.89 -17.14 0.63
CA GLN A 414 17.80 -17.98 0.18
C GLN A 414 17.23 -18.86 1.29
N SER A 415 18.03 -19.14 2.33
CA SER A 415 17.55 -19.87 3.51
C SER A 415 16.78 -18.94 4.44
N ALA A 416 17.26 -17.71 4.69
CA ALA A 416 16.57 -16.74 5.54
C ALA A 416 15.21 -16.29 4.96
N LEU A 417 15.15 -16.01 3.65
CA LEU A 417 13.89 -15.66 2.97
C LEU A 417 12.91 -16.86 2.91
N ARG A 418 13.38 -18.06 2.57
CA ARG A 418 12.53 -19.28 2.57
C ARG A 418 12.03 -19.68 3.96
N GLU A 419 12.79 -19.40 5.01
CA GLU A 419 12.38 -19.70 6.39
C GLU A 419 11.31 -18.72 6.88
N ASN A 420 11.29 -17.48 6.37
CA ASN A 420 10.14 -16.58 6.50
C ASN A 420 8.92 -17.01 5.67
N GLU A 421 9.10 -17.70 4.54
CA GLU A 421 7.99 -18.28 3.75
C GLU A 421 7.37 -19.52 4.40
N ARG A 422 8.16 -20.37 5.07
CA ARG A 422 7.71 -21.67 5.61
C ARG A 422 6.77 -21.58 6.81
N LEU A 423 6.68 -20.43 7.47
CA LEU A 423 6.02 -20.31 8.78
C LEU A 423 4.59 -19.75 8.75
N LEU A 424 3.97 -19.64 7.55
CA LEU A 424 2.54 -19.30 7.37
C LEU A 424 1.65 -20.54 7.13
N VAL A 425 2.17 -21.77 7.29
CA VAL A 425 1.43 -23.03 7.06
C VAL A 425 1.23 -23.85 8.35
N LEU A 426 1.43 -23.23 9.51
CA LEU A 426 0.96 -23.74 10.83
C LEU A 426 0.06 -22.69 11.46
#